data_AF-A0A2G6LVG4-F1
#
_entry.id   AF-A0A2G6LVG4-F1
#
_cell.length_a   1.000
_cell.length_b   1.000
_cell.length_c   1.000
_cell.angle_alpha   90.00
_cell.angle_beta   90.00
_cell.angle_gamma   90.00
#
_symmetry.space_group_name_H-M   'P 1'
#
loop_
_entity.id
_entity.type
_entity.pdbx_description
1 polymer ?
#
loop_
_entity_poly.entity_id
_entity_poly.type
_entity_poly.pdbx_seq_one_letter_code
_entity_poly.pdbx_strand_id
1 'polypeptide(L)'
;MYIPRNYSHYKNSLQGGANMKSFEEVEKLAAESGNQYQLALAMSRRVRALKDGAPCLVPEIKDSAQNAVKAAMAEFAQGLISYELETNDQKETQGGK
;
A
#
# COMPACT_ATOMS: atom_id res chain seq x y z
N MET A 1 -28.76 -35.13 1.08
CA MET A 1 -28.04 -33.87 1.39
C MET A 1 -26.65 -34.00 0.78
N TYR A 2 -26.44 -33.46 -0.42
CA TYR A 2 -25.19 -33.66 -1.18
C TYR A 2 -24.42 -32.34 -1.16
N ILE A 3 -23.27 -32.31 -0.48
CA ILE A 3 -22.39 -31.14 -0.44
C ILE A 3 -21.29 -31.40 -1.49
N PRO A 4 -21.19 -30.61 -2.57
CA PRO A 4 -20.18 -30.85 -3.59
C PRO A 4 -18.78 -30.51 -3.03
N ARG A 5 -17.90 -31.51 -3.02
CA ARG A 5 -16.45 -31.33 -2.89
C ARG A 5 -15.95 -30.65 -4.15
N ASN A 6 -15.67 -29.34 -4.11
CA ASN A 6 -14.71 -28.69 -5.00
C ASN A 6 -14.34 -27.30 -4.45
N TYR A 7 -13.57 -27.29 -3.35
CA TYR A 7 -12.80 -26.13 -2.90
C TYR A 7 -11.31 -26.31 -3.26
N SER A 8 -11.02 -26.75 -4.49
CA SER A 8 -9.66 -27.04 -4.96
C SER A 8 -9.21 -26.09 -6.08
N HIS A 9 -9.49 -24.78 -5.97
CA HIS A 9 -9.00 -23.80 -6.94
C HIS A 9 -8.35 -22.52 -6.37
N TYR A 10 -8.26 -22.34 -5.04
CA TYR A 10 -7.60 -21.15 -4.46
C TYR A 10 -6.21 -21.41 -3.88
N LYS A 11 -5.56 -22.52 -4.26
CA LYS A 11 -4.27 -22.94 -3.69
C LYS A 11 -3.05 -22.78 -4.59
N ASN A 12 -3.13 -22.00 -5.68
CA ASN A 12 -2.00 -21.81 -6.60
C ASN A 12 -1.82 -20.36 -7.07
N SER A 13 -1.73 -19.42 -6.12
CA SER A 13 -1.17 -18.09 -6.41
C SER A 13 -0.39 -17.50 -5.22
N LEU A 14 0.13 -18.35 -4.33
CA LEU A 14 1.20 -17.96 -3.41
C LEU A 14 2.53 -17.91 -4.17
N GLN A 15 2.68 -16.88 -5.01
CA GLN A 15 3.99 -16.30 -5.32
C GLN A 15 4.51 -15.64 -4.03
N GLY A 16 4.96 -16.48 -3.09
CA GLY A 16 5.06 -16.17 -1.65
C GLY A 16 6.34 -15.44 -1.20
N GLY A 17 7.34 -15.26 -2.06
CA GLY A 17 8.62 -14.66 -1.65
C GLY A 17 8.61 -13.12 -1.59
N ALA A 18 8.06 -12.46 -2.61
CA ALA A 18 8.06 -11.00 -2.69
C ALA A 18 7.04 -10.35 -1.73
N ASN A 19 5.91 -11.03 -1.49
CA ASN A 19 4.84 -10.52 -0.64
C ASN A 19 5.23 -10.46 0.85
N MET A 20 5.99 -11.45 1.32
CA MET A 20 6.49 -11.46 2.70
C MET A 20 7.48 -10.32 2.95
N LYS A 21 8.36 -10.01 1.99
CA LYS A 21 9.31 -8.89 2.11
C LYS A 21 8.63 -7.54 2.15
N SER A 22 7.67 -7.29 1.25
CA SER A 22 6.91 -6.04 1.25
C SER A 22 6.10 -5.83 2.54
N PHE A 23 5.61 -6.91 3.14
CA PHE A 23 4.90 -6.83 4.42
C PHE A 23 5.84 -6.43 5.56
N GLU A 24 7.02 -7.06 5.67
CA GLU A 24 8.01 -6.74 6.71
C GLU A 24 8.52 -5.30 6.60
N GLU A 25 8.75 -4.80 5.39
CA GLU A 25 9.17 -3.42 5.16
C GLU A 25 8.06 -2.42 5.55
N VAL A 26 6.80 -2.74 5.24
CA VAL A 26 5.66 -1.94 5.68
C VAL A 26 5.48 -1.96 7.19
N GLU A 27 5.72 -3.10 7.86
CA GLU A 27 5.70 -3.17 9.33
C GLU A 27 6.81 -2.32 9.95
N LYS A 28 8.02 -2.32 9.37
CA LYS A 28 9.10 -1.42 9.81
C LYS A 28 8.69 0.05 9.66
N LEU A 29 8.13 0.42 8.51
CA LEU A 29 7.60 1.77 8.30
C LEU A 29 6.51 2.14 9.31
N ALA A 30 5.64 1.19 9.67
CA ALA A 30 4.61 1.41 10.70
C ALA A 30 5.20 1.55 12.11
N ALA A 31 6.29 0.83 12.42
CA ALA A 31 6.99 0.92 13.70
C ALA A 31 7.79 2.23 13.83
N GLU A 32 8.36 2.73 12.74
CA GLU A 32 9.13 3.98 12.69
C GLU A 32 8.24 5.22 12.56
N SER A 33 7.04 5.07 12.00
CA SER A 33 6.10 6.17 11.83
C SER A 33 5.61 6.70 13.18
N GLY A 34 5.73 8.01 13.38
CA GLY A 34 5.12 8.70 14.52
C GLY A 34 3.58 8.68 14.49
N ASN A 35 2.97 8.26 13.39
CA ASN A 35 1.52 8.14 13.26
C ASN A 35 1.10 7.01 12.30
N GLN A 36 0.83 5.84 12.87
CA GLN A 36 0.39 4.65 12.14
C GLN A 36 -0.93 4.83 11.38
N TYR A 37 -1.83 5.68 11.87
CA TYR A 37 -3.10 5.97 11.20
C TYR A 37 -2.90 6.74 9.90
N GLN A 38 -1.89 7.60 9.82
CA GLN A 38 -1.55 8.32 8.59
C GLN A 38 -1.05 7.35 7.52
N LEU A 39 -0.17 6.42 7.89
CA LEU A 39 0.32 5.37 7.00
C LEU A 39 -0.85 4.52 6.47
N ALA A 40 -1.73 4.06 7.36
CA ALA A 40 -2.91 3.28 6.99
C ALA A 40 -3.84 4.06 6.04
N LEU A 41 -4.05 5.36 6.28
CA LEU A 41 -4.87 6.21 5.43
C LEU A 41 -4.24 6.41 4.05
N ALA A 42 -2.93 6.67 3.98
CA ALA A 42 -2.20 6.84 2.74
C ALA A 42 -2.25 5.56 1.88
N MET A 43 -2.02 4.39 2.50
CA MET A 43 -2.17 3.11 1.82
C MET A 43 -3.60 2.90 1.31
N SER A 44 -4.61 3.17 2.14
CA SER A 44 -6.02 3.03 1.74
C SER A 44 -6.38 3.91 0.55
N ARG A 45 -5.89 5.16 0.53
CA ARG A 45 -6.05 6.07 -0.61
C ARG A 45 -5.38 5.53 -1.85
N ARG A 46 -4.16 5.00 -1.72
CA ARG A 46 -3.43 4.44 -2.86
C ARG A 46 -4.12 3.20 -3.43
N VAL A 47 -4.59 2.30 -2.58
CA VAL A 47 -5.38 1.13 -3.01
C VAL A 47 -6.60 1.56 -3.82
N ARG A 48 -7.31 2.60 -3.38
CA ARG A 48 -8.46 3.13 -4.13
C ARG A 48 -8.02 3.68 -5.50
N ALA A 49 -6.97 4.50 -5.54
CA ALA A 49 -6.46 5.04 -6.80
C ALA A 49 -6.08 3.94 -7.81
N LEU A 50 -5.43 2.86 -7.34
CA LEU A 50 -5.08 1.72 -8.19
C LEU A 50 -6.31 0.99 -8.74
N LYS A 51 -7.39 0.87 -7.94
CA LYS A 51 -8.68 0.32 -8.40
C LYS A 51 -9.37 1.21 -9.41
N ASP A 52 -9.21 2.53 -9.27
CA ASP A 52 -9.76 3.53 -10.19
C ASP A 52 -8.94 3.65 -11.49
N GLY A 53 -7.87 2.87 -11.64
CA GLY A 53 -7.06 2.81 -12.86
C GLY A 53 -5.78 3.63 -12.83
N ALA A 54 -5.34 4.11 -11.66
CA ALA A 54 -4.05 4.78 -11.54
C ALA A 54 -2.90 3.84 -11.92
N PRO A 55 -1.81 4.37 -12.50
CA PRO A 55 -0.65 3.56 -12.86
C PRO A 55 0.03 3.02 -11.60
N CYS A 56 0.39 1.73 -11.64
CA CYS A 56 1.23 1.12 -10.63
C CYS A 56 2.69 1.43 -10.92
N LEU A 57 3.45 1.77 -9.87
CA LEU A 57 4.86 2.12 -9.95
C LEU A 57 5.77 0.88 -9.82
N VAL A 58 5.20 -0.26 -9.38
CA VAL A 58 5.93 -1.52 -9.27
C VAL A 58 5.71 -2.35 -10.54
N PRO A 59 6.73 -2.48 -11.42
CA PRO A 59 6.57 -3.10 -12.74
C PRO A 59 6.30 -4.62 -12.68
N GLU A 60 6.61 -5.26 -11.55
CA GLU A 60 6.41 -6.70 -11.35
C GLU A 60 4.93 -7.08 -11.15
N ILE A 61 4.09 -6.11 -10.76
CA ILE A 61 2.68 -6.38 -10.41
C ILE A 61 1.80 -6.12 -11.62
N LYS A 62 1.41 -7.22 -12.28
CA LYS A 62 0.39 -7.21 -13.33
C LYS A 62 -1.01 -7.03 -12.74
N ASP A 63 -1.90 -6.42 -13.52
CA ASP A 63 -3.29 -6.18 -13.15
C ASP A 63 -3.43 -5.47 -11.79
N SER A 64 -2.83 -4.29 -11.70
CA SER A 64 -2.75 -3.49 -10.47
C SER A 64 -4.10 -3.21 -9.82
N ALA A 65 -5.19 -3.13 -10.58
CA ALA A 65 -6.54 -2.96 -10.04
C ALA A 65 -7.01 -4.17 -9.21
N GLN A 66 -6.70 -5.39 -9.66
CA GLN A 66 -7.04 -6.63 -8.94
C GLN A 66 -6.07 -6.89 -7.78
N ASN A 67 -4.82 -6.48 -7.94
CA ASN A 67 -3.76 -6.62 -6.94
C ASN A 67 -3.50 -5.33 -6.15
N ALA A 68 -4.50 -4.44 -6.03
CA ALA A 68 -4.29 -3.06 -5.55
C ALA A 68 -3.66 -2.97 -4.16
N VAL A 69 -4.00 -3.87 -3.24
CA VAL A 69 -3.39 -3.92 -1.90
C VAL A 69 -1.92 -4.33 -1.98
N LYS A 70 -1.62 -5.38 -2.74
CA LYS A 70 -0.24 -5.85 -2.95
C LYS A 70 0.61 -4.80 -3.66
N ALA A 71 0.04 -4.14 -4.66
CA ALA A 71 0.67 -3.04 -5.38
C ALA A 71 0.98 -1.87 -4.46
N ALA A 72 -0.01 -1.38 -3.71
CA ALA A 72 0.22 -0.31 -2.75
C ALA A 72 1.28 -0.70 -1.71
N MET A 73 1.19 -1.89 -1.11
CA MET A 73 2.20 -2.33 -0.15
C MET A 73 3.61 -2.38 -0.74
N ALA A 74 3.77 -2.91 -1.95
CA ALA A 74 5.06 -2.96 -2.61
C ALA A 74 5.59 -1.55 -2.96
N GLU A 75 4.72 -0.63 -3.36
CA GLU A 75 5.09 0.77 -3.64
C GLU A 75 5.58 1.49 -2.38
N PHE A 76 4.91 1.26 -1.24
CA PHE A 76 5.32 1.83 0.06
C PHE A 76 6.60 1.18 0.57
N ALA A 77 6.71 -0.14 0.47
CA ALA A 77 7.89 -0.91 0.87
C ALA A 77 9.15 -0.47 0.11
N GLN A 78 9.03 -0.20 -1.19
CA GLN A 78 10.12 0.30 -2.04
C GLN A 78 10.35 1.81 -1.93
N GLY A 79 9.58 2.54 -1.10
CA GLY A 79 9.72 3.99 -0.95
C GLY A 79 9.33 4.79 -2.20
N LEU A 80 8.52 4.21 -3.10
CA LEU A 80 8.07 4.87 -4.35
C LEU A 80 6.97 5.90 -4.13
N ILE A 81 6.36 5.90 -2.94
CA ILE A 81 5.28 6.81 -2.55
C ILE A 81 5.68 7.49 -1.25
N SER A 82 5.73 8.83 -1.28
CA SER A 82 5.78 9.62 -0.06
C SER A 82 4.37 9.70 0.55
N TYR A 83 4.29 9.52 1.87
CA TYR A 83 3.06 9.67 2.65
C TYR A 83 3.17 10.75 3.72
N GLU A 84 4.20 11.60 3.64
CA GLU A 84 4.29 12.81 4.44
C GLU A 84 3.05 13.66 4.14
N LEU A 85 2.17 13.77 5.13
CA LEU A 85 1.21 14.85 5.15
C LEU A 85 2.01 16.11 5.42
N GLU A 86 1.75 17.17 4.66
CA GLU A 86 2.18 18.50 5.06
C GLU A 86 1.78 18.67 6.52
N THR A 87 2.77 18.65 7.43
CA THR A 87 2.54 19.23 8.74
C THR A 87 2.23 20.67 8.40
N ASN A 88 0.99 21.10 8.62
CA ASN A 88 0.61 22.49 8.55
C ASN A 88 1.30 23.25 9.70
N ASP A 89 2.63 23.19 9.75
CA ASP A 89 3.47 24.27 10.24
C ASP A 89 3.59 25.27 9.07
N GLN A 90 2.44 25.77 8.60
CA GLN A 90 2.42 27.10 8.02
C GLN A 90 2.81 28.03 9.16
N LYS A 91 4.13 28.21 9.34
CA LYS A 91 4.69 29.26 10.16
C LYS A 91 4.12 30.56 9.60
N GLU A 92 3.17 31.13 10.32
CA GLU A 92 3.03 32.57 10.43
C GLU A 92 4.40 33.14 10.79
N THR A 93 5.17 33.55 9.78
CA THR A 93 6.32 34.42 9.95
C THR A 93 6.22 35.54 8.93
N GLN A 94 5.44 36.53 9.33
CA GLN A 94 5.63 37.98 9.16
C GLN A 94 6.73 38.45 8.18
N GLY A 95 6.31 39.31 7.25
CA GLY A 95 7.06 40.52 6.90
C GLY A 95 6.02 41.64 6.72
N GLY A 96 6.09 42.81 7.33
CA GLY A 96 7.20 43.44 8.04
C GLY A 96 7.27 44.91 7.58
N LYS A 97 6.66 45.78 8.38
CA LYS A 97 6.68 47.26 8.37
C LYS A 97 6.00 47.99 7.21
#